data_AF-F1DE64-F1
#
_entry.id   AF-F1DE64-F1
#
_cell.length_a   1.000
_cell.length_b   1.000
_cell.length_c   1.000
_cell.angle_alpha   90.00
_cell.angle_beta   90.00
_cell.angle_gamma   90.00
#
_symmetry.space_group_name_H-M   'P 1'
#
loop_
_entity.id
_entity.type
_entity.pdbx_description
1 polymer ?
#
loop_
_entity_poly.entity_id
_entity_poly.type
_entity_poly.pdbx_seq_one_letter_code
_entity_poly.pdbx_strand_id
1 'polypeptide(L)'
;LHLCHHNLETIDTKSTTSDNAKHNLLAEVCYAAKHEGNSINTHYTPYQQKYRYSASQLCTVLARSFADIGDIVRGKDLYLGNPQESTQRKELDKKLKEVFGKIHDDVTSDKNGELKTRYKDKNGGNFFKLREDWWTANRATIWEALTCDVKGNTYFRGTCSDSGKTGTLTPSQCRCSDNQVPTYFDYVPQFLR
;
A
#
# COMPACT_ATOMS: atom_id res chain seq x y z
N LEU A 1 7.94 4.21 14.52
CA LEU A 1 7.05 3.24 13.85
C LEU A 1 7.95 2.45 12.90
N HIS A 2 8.28 1.20 13.21
CA HIS A 2 9.05 0.35 12.29
C HIS A 2 8.04 -0.42 11.44
N LEU A 3 7.71 0.10 10.26
CA LEU A 3 6.99 -0.67 9.25
C LEU A 3 7.80 -1.93 8.95
N CYS A 4 7.23 -3.13 8.97
CA CYS A 4 7.93 -4.37 8.60
C CYS A 4 8.15 -4.39 7.08
N HIS A 5 9.08 -3.57 6.62
CA HIS A 5 9.38 -3.37 5.21
C HIS A 5 10.30 -4.44 4.62
N HIS A 6 10.84 -5.35 5.42
CA HIS A 6 11.80 -6.36 4.94
C HIS A 6 11.27 -7.21 3.78
N ASN A 7 9.95 -7.41 3.72
CA ASN A 7 9.30 -8.13 2.62
C ASN A 7 9.19 -7.29 1.34
N LEU A 8 9.14 -5.96 1.43
CA LEU A 8 9.25 -5.08 0.25
C LEU A 8 10.71 -4.95 -0.22
N GLU A 9 11.67 -4.96 0.70
CA GLU A 9 13.10 -4.84 0.36
C GLU A 9 13.64 -6.04 -0.43
N THR A 10 12.98 -7.19 -0.29
CA THR A 10 13.32 -8.45 -0.95
C THR A 10 12.64 -8.64 -2.30
N ILE A 11 11.87 -7.65 -2.80
CA ILE A 11 11.26 -7.68 -4.14
C ILE A 11 12.32 -8.11 -5.17
N ASP A 12 12.04 -9.23 -5.84
CA ASP A 12 12.88 -9.75 -6.90
C ASP A 12 12.60 -9.01 -8.22
N THR A 13 13.55 -8.16 -8.63
CA THR A 13 13.47 -7.42 -9.89
C THR A 13 13.85 -8.25 -11.12
N LYS A 14 14.37 -9.47 -10.95
CA LYS A 14 14.87 -10.33 -12.04
C LYS A 14 13.78 -11.15 -12.73
N SER A 15 12.68 -11.48 -12.04
CA SER A 15 11.56 -12.28 -12.57
C SER A 15 10.54 -11.48 -13.41
N THR A 16 10.68 -10.16 -13.51
CA THR A 16 9.80 -9.31 -14.33
C THR A 16 10.24 -9.29 -15.79
N THR A 17 9.82 -10.28 -16.57
CA THR A 17 9.65 -10.12 -18.02
C THR A 17 8.59 -9.04 -18.24
N SER A 18 8.75 -8.18 -19.26
CA SER A 18 7.96 -6.95 -19.47
C SER A 18 6.46 -7.14 -19.24
N ASP A 19 5.91 -8.23 -19.79
CA ASP A 19 4.47 -8.44 -19.91
C ASP A 19 3.78 -8.73 -18.56
N ASN A 20 4.53 -9.22 -17.57
CA ASN A 20 4.01 -9.57 -16.24
C ASN A 20 4.46 -8.62 -15.14
N ALA A 21 5.20 -7.54 -15.47
CA ALA A 21 5.79 -6.66 -14.47
C ALA A 21 4.78 -6.08 -13.48
N LYS A 22 3.60 -5.66 -13.96
CA LYS A 22 2.51 -5.13 -13.13
C LYS A 22 1.88 -6.18 -12.20
N HIS A 23 1.78 -7.43 -12.65
CA HIS A 23 1.18 -8.53 -11.90
C HIS A 23 2.14 -9.04 -10.82
N ASN A 24 3.42 -9.18 -11.17
CA ASN A 24 4.46 -9.55 -10.21
C ASN A 24 4.59 -8.49 -9.12
N LEU A 25 4.61 -7.20 -9.49
CA LEU A 25 4.63 -6.11 -8.49
C LEU A 25 3.43 -6.19 -7.53
N LEU A 26 2.23 -6.45 -8.05
CA LEU A 26 1.04 -6.59 -7.21
C LEU A 26 1.19 -7.77 -6.24
N ALA A 27 1.65 -8.91 -6.72
CA ALA A 27 1.86 -10.10 -5.89
C ALA A 27 2.84 -9.84 -4.74
N GLU A 28 3.98 -9.21 -5.04
CA GLU A 28 4.99 -8.86 -4.03
C GLU A 28 4.45 -7.86 -3.00
N VAL A 29 3.74 -6.81 -3.45
CA VAL A 29 3.16 -5.80 -2.55
C VAL A 29 2.05 -6.42 -1.68
N CYS A 30 1.22 -7.30 -2.23
CA CYS A 30 0.22 -8.04 -1.47
C CYS A 30 0.86 -8.99 -0.46
N TYR A 31 1.95 -9.67 -0.83
CA TYR A 31 2.68 -10.55 0.08
C TYR A 31 3.25 -9.77 1.26
N ALA A 32 3.90 -8.62 1.00
CA ALA A 32 4.40 -7.75 2.04
C ALA A 32 3.27 -7.20 2.94
N ALA A 33 2.16 -6.77 2.33
CA ALA A 33 0.99 -6.28 3.06
C ALA A 33 0.41 -7.35 3.98
N LYS A 34 0.26 -8.59 3.51
CA LYS A 34 -0.22 -9.71 4.33
C LYS A 34 0.65 -9.93 5.57
N HIS A 35 1.97 -9.93 5.40
CA HIS A 35 2.91 -10.11 6.51
C HIS A 35 2.89 -8.94 7.50
N GLU A 36 2.86 -7.70 7.01
CA GLU A 36 2.70 -6.50 7.85
C GLU A 36 1.42 -6.60 8.69
N GLY A 37 0.31 -6.96 8.04
CA GLY A 37 -0.99 -7.12 8.67
C GLY A 37 -0.99 -8.19 9.76
N ASN A 38 -0.39 -9.35 9.48
CA ASN A 38 -0.26 -10.43 10.44
C ASN A 38 0.63 -10.04 11.62
N SER A 39 1.77 -9.38 11.37
CA SER A 39 2.68 -8.88 12.41
C SER A 39 1.95 -7.92 13.36
N ILE A 40 1.22 -6.95 12.81
CA ILE A 40 0.43 -5.99 13.59
C ILE A 40 -0.66 -6.73 14.38
N ASN A 41 -1.46 -7.56 13.72
CA ASN A 41 -2.56 -8.28 14.36
C ASN A 41 -2.06 -9.14 15.54
N THR A 42 -1.00 -9.92 15.31
CA THR A 42 -0.40 -10.83 16.30
C THR A 42 0.12 -10.08 17.54
N HIS A 43 0.82 -8.97 17.36
CA HIS A 43 1.35 -8.19 18.50
C HIS A 43 0.29 -7.31 19.16
N TYR A 44 -0.71 -6.86 18.40
CA TYR A 44 -1.78 -6.01 18.90
C TYR A 44 -2.73 -6.78 19.83
N THR A 45 -3.02 -8.06 19.54
CA THR A 45 -4.01 -8.85 20.31
C THR A 45 -3.64 -8.96 21.81
N PRO A 46 -2.40 -9.35 22.19
CA PRO A 46 -1.97 -9.37 23.60
C PRO A 46 -1.91 -7.98 24.24
N TYR A 47 -1.51 -6.96 23.48
CA TYR A 47 -1.43 -5.58 23.96
C TYR A 47 -2.82 -5.03 24.31
N GLN A 48 -3.83 -5.31 23.46
CA GLN A 48 -5.21 -4.93 23.69
C GLN A 48 -5.77 -5.55 24.98
N GLN A 49 -5.52 -6.85 25.18
CA GLN A 49 -5.97 -7.57 26.39
C GLN A 49 -5.34 -7.00 27.66
N LYS A 50 -4.05 -6.66 27.61
CA LYS A 50 -3.31 -6.12 28.75
C LYS A 50 -3.75 -4.71 29.16
N TYR A 51 -4.06 -3.84 28.19
CA TYR A 51 -4.33 -2.42 28.43
C TYR A 51 -5.80 -2.00 28.24
N ARG A 52 -6.71 -2.94 27.96
CA ARG A 52 -8.14 -2.70 27.69
C ARG A 52 -8.39 -1.66 26.58
N TYR A 53 -7.51 -1.61 25.58
CA TYR A 53 -7.68 -0.71 24.44
C TYR A 53 -8.88 -1.11 23.57
N SER A 54 -9.53 -0.14 22.93
CA SER A 54 -10.69 -0.39 22.09
C SER A 54 -10.30 -1.12 20.80
N ALA A 55 -11.07 -2.14 20.42
CA ALA A 55 -10.89 -2.93 19.20
C ALA A 55 -10.79 -2.06 17.92
N SER A 56 -11.37 -0.87 17.95
CA SER A 56 -11.37 0.11 16.85
C SER A 56 -9.98 0.63 16.46
N GLN A 57 -8.96 0.47 17.30
CA GLN A 57 -7.62 0.99 17.02
C GLN A 57 -6.79 0.07 16.14
N LEU A 58 -7.05 -1.24 16.09
CA LEU A 58 -6.31 -2.16 15.20
C LEU A 58 -6.46 -1.73 13.75
N CYS A 59 -7.69 -1.48 13.31
CA CYS A 59 -7.97 -1.01 11.95
C CYS A 59 -7.30 0.34 11.65
N THR A 60 -7.13 1.22 12.65
CA THR A 60 -6.41 2.49 12.50
C THR A 60 -4.91 2.29 12.32
N VAL A 61 -4.31 1.36 13.08
CA VAL A 61 -2.89 1.02 12.91
C VAL A 61 -2.66 0.40 11.53
N LEU A 62 -3.52 -0.51 11.10
CA LEU A 62 -3.49 -1.08 9.76
C LEU A 62 -3.67 0.00 8.68
N ALA A 63 -4.58 0.96 8.87
CA ALA A 63 -4.76 2.10 7.97
C ALA A 63 -3.51 2.97 7.82
N ARG A 64 -2.71 3.13 8.89
CA ARG A 64 -1.43 3.84 8.86
C ARG A 64 -0.37 3.06 8.07
N SER A 65 -0.21 1.76 8.37
CA SER A 65 0.71 0.90 7.62
C SER A 65 0.36 0.83 6.14
N PHE A 66 -0.94 0.78 5.80
CA PHE A 66 -1.40 0.84 4.41
C PHE A 66 -0.99 2.13 3.70
N ALA A 67 -1.13 3.29 4.37
CA ALA A 67 -0.72 4.57 3.82
C ALA A 67 0.81 4.65 3.62
N ASP A 68 1.59 4.09 4.54
CA ASP A 68 3.05 4.02 4.43
C ASP A 68 3.49 3.09 3.28
N ILE A 69 2.87 1.92 3.11
CA ILE A 69 3.09 1.04 1.94
C ILE A 69 2.77 1.81 0.65
N GLY A 70 1.66 2.55 0.63
CA GLY A 70 1.26 3.38 -0.50
C GLY A 70 2.30 4.45 -0.83
N ASP A 71 2.83 5.14 0.16
CA ASP A 71 3.87 6.16 -0.05
C ASP A 71 5.19 5.57 -0.54
N ILE A 72 5.57 4.38 -0.06
CA ILE A 72 6.75 3.67 -0.57
C ILE A 72 6.57 3.33 -2.05
N VAL A 73 5.45 2.71 -2.43
CA VAL A 73 5.15 2.33 -3.82
C VAL A 73 5.10 3.56 -4.73
N ARG A 74 4.56 4.68 -4.23
CA ARG A 74 4.42 5.94 -4.99
C ARG A 74 5.68 6.80 -5.02
N GLY A 75 6.73 6.45 -4.26
CA GLY A 75 7.95 7.25 -4.14
C GLY A 75 7.74 8.56 -3.37
N LYS A 76 6.79 8.58 -2.42
CA LYS A 76 6.46 9.71 -1.54
C LYS A 76 6.91 9.52 -0.10
N ASP A 77 7.46 8.36 0.23
CA ASP A 77 7.96 8.05 1.57
C ASP A 77 9.15 8.96 1.93
N LEU A 78 9.01 9.71 3.02
CA LEU A 78 10.00 10.69 3.51
C LEU A 78 11.03 10.07 4.46
N TYR A 79 11.07 8.74 4.63
CA TYR A 79 11.81 8.03 5.68
C TYR A 79 13.07 8.75 6.20
N LEU A 80 12.99 9.25 7.44
CA LEU A 80 14.03 10.03 8.14
C LEU A 80 14.75 9.24 9.24
N GLY A 81 14.71 7.91 9.18
CA GLY A 81 15.30 7.08 10.23
C GLY A 81 16.81 6.91 10.13
N ASN A 82 17.33 5.80 10.67
CA ASN A 82 18.77 5.60 10.76
C ASN A 82 19.43 5.42 9.37
N PRO A 83 20.76 5.65 9.25
CA PRO A 83 21.44 5.57 7.95
C PRO A 83 21.34 4.21 7.26
N GLN A 84 21.28 3.11 8.02
CA GLN A 84 21.21 1.75 7.48
C GLN A 84 19.86 1.51 6.80
N GLU A 85 18.76 1.77 7.50
CA GLU A 85 17.41 1.68 6.95
C GLU A 85 17.22 2.69 5.81
N SER A 86 17.76 3.92 5.92
CA SER A 86 17.73 4.90 4.82
C SER A 86 18.40 4.38 3.55
N THR A 87 19.48 3.59 3.70
CA THR A 87 20.18 2.97 2.57
C THR A 87 19.32 1.88 1.93
N GLN A 88 18.69 1.03 2.74
CA GLN A 88 17.77 -0.01 2.25
C GLN A 88 16.55 0.59 1.54
N ARG A 89 16.01 1.72 2.04
CA ARG A 89 14.94 2.48 1.40
C ARG A 89 15.33 3.02 0.02
N LYS A 90 16.56 3.51 -0.14
CA LYS A 90 17.08 3.97 -1.44
C LYS A 90 17.20 2.82 -2.44
N GLU A 91 17.70 1.67 -1.98
CA GLU A 91 17.78 0.46 -2.82
C GLU A 91 16.38 -0.03 -3.23
N LEU A 92 15.42 0.00 -2.31
CA LEU A 92 14.02 -0.32 -2.62
C LEU A 92 13.42 0.64 -3.65
N ASP A 93 13.58 1.96 -3.48
CA ASP A 93 13.06 2.92 -4.45
C ASP A 93 13.71 2.73 -5.83
N LYS A 94 15.01 2.42 -5.88
CA LYS A 94 15.70 2.07 -7.13
C LYS A 94 15.09 0.83 -7.80
N LYS A 95 14.88 -0.25 -7.06
CA LYS A 95 14.21 -1.46 -7.57
C LYS A 95 12.79 -1.16 -8.09
N LEU A 96 12.02 -0.36 -7.36
CA LEU A 96 10.70 0.07 -7.80
C LEU A 96 10.79 0.91 -9.08
N LYS A 97 11.80 1.77 -9.24
CA LYS A 97 12.01 2.55 -10.48
C LYS A 97 12.28 1.65 -11.67
N GLU A 98 13.10 0.61 -11.48
CA GLU A 98 13.36 -0.39 -12.52
C GLU A 98 12.07 -1.14 -12.92
N VAL A 99 11.27 -1.59 -11.95
CA VAL A 99 9.99 -2.27 -12.22
C VAL A 99 8.99 -1.34 -12.92
N PHE A 100 8.83 -0.10 -12.45
CA PHE A 100 7.94 0.87 -13.07
C PHE A 100 8.42 1.32 -14.45
N GLY A 101 9.73 1.29 -14.72
CA GLY A 101 10.27 1.49 -16.07
C GLY A 101 9.79 0.40 -17.04
N LYS A 102 9.86 -0.86 -16.63
CA LYS A 102 9.32 -1.98 -17.45
C LYS A 102 7.80 -1.85 -17.67
N ILE A 103 7.04 -1.50 -16.63
CA ILE A 103 5.59 -1.27 -16.74
C ILE A 103 5.31 -0.10 -17.68
N HIS A 104 6.10 0.98 -17.59
CA HIS A 104 5.98 2.15 -18.45
C HIS A 104 6.21 1.78 -19.92
N ASP A 105 7.28 1.03 -20.22
CA ASP A 105 7.58 0.57 -21.58
C ASP A 105 6.45 -0.29 -22.16
N ASP A 106 5.88 -1.20 -21.36
CA ASP A 106 4.72 -2.05 -21.75
C ASP A 106 3.50 -1.19 -22.11
N VAL A 107 3.05 -0.35 -21.17
CA VAL A 107 1.80 0.42 -21.32
C VAL A 107 1.93 1.57 -22.31
N THR A 108 3.15 2.05 -22.57
CA THR A 108 3.43 3.13 -23.52
C THR A 108 3.98 2.64 -24.87
N SER A 109 3.92 1.34 -25.15
CA SER A 109 4.26 0.80 -26.49
C SER A 109 3.43 1.45 -27.62
N ASP A 110 3.91 1.38 -28.86
CA ASP A 110 3.39 2.11 -30.04
C ASP A 110 1.89 1.94 -30.34
N LYS A 111 1.24 0.98 -29.69
CA LYS A 111 -0.21 0.74 -29.77
C LYS A 111 -1.05 1.73 -28.95
N ASN A 112 -0.47 2.49 -28.02
CA ASN A 112 -1.19 3.31 -27.02
C ASN A 112 -0.70 4.77 -26.94
N GLY A 113 -0.95 5.58 -27.99
CA GLY A 113 -0.51 6.98 -28.07
C GLY A 113 -1.01 7.90 -26.94
N GLU A 114 -2.20 7.65 -26.40
CA GLU A 114 -2.75 8.41 -25.26
C GLU A 114 -1.97 8.15 -23.97
N LEU A 115 -1.56 6.89 -23.73
CA LEU A 115 -0.80 6.51 -22.52
C LEU A 115 0.63 7.06 -22.55
N LYS A 116 1.27 7.12 -23.73
CA LYS A 116 2.55 7.84 -23.91
C LYS A 116 2.46 9.29 -23.45
N THR A 117 1.35 9.96 -23.77
CA THR A 117 1.13 11.36 -23.38
C THR A 117 0.79 11.46 -21.89
N ARG A 118 -0.10 10.61 -21.38
CA ARG A 118 -0.50 10.58 -19.96
C ARG A 118 0.68 10.34 -19.04
N TYR A 119 1.52 9.36 -19.37
CA TYR A 119 2.67 8.90 -18.59
C TYR A 119 4.00 9.43 -19.11
N LYS A 120 3.99 10.56 -19.81
CA LYS A 120 5.22 11.24 -20.21
C LYS A 120 6.01 11.61 -18.95
N ASP A 121 7.10 10.88 -18.70
CA ASP A 121 7.91 11.10 -17.52
C ASP A 121 8.88 12.26 -17.75
N LYS A 122 8.39 13.48 -17.51
CA LYS A 122 9.20 14.70 -17.58
C LYS A 122 10.32 14.73 -16.54
N ASN A 123 10.27 13.85 -15.52
CA ASN A 123 11.15 13.85 -14.36
C ASN A 123 12.14 12.66 -14.35
N GLY A 124 12.40 12.05 -15.51
CA GLY A 124 13.61 11.23 -15.72
C GLY A 124 13.65 9.89 -14.97
N GLY A 125 12.56 9.14 -14.93
CA GLY A 125 12.53 7.74 -14.44
C GLY A 125 11.90 7.55 -13.06
N ASN A 126 11.12 8.53 -12.58
CA ASN A 126 10.39 8.42 -11.31
C ASN A 126 8.96 7.90 -11.52
N PHE A 127 8.39 8.04 -12.72
CA PHE A 127 7.08 7.50 -13.09
C PHE A 127 5.93 7.88 -12.15
N PHE A 128 6.00 9.02 -11.44
CA PHE A 128 5.06 9.37 -10.36
C PHE A 128 3.59 9.20 -10.75
N LYS A 129 3.18 9.67 -11.93
CA LYS A 129 1.80 9.56 -12.38
C LYS A 129 1.37 8.11 -12.65
N LEU A 130 2.27 7.29 -13.19
CA LEU A 130 2.03 5.85 -13.37
C LEU A 130 1.96 5.13 -12.01
N ARG A 131 2.82 5.49 -11.06
CA ARG A 131 2.80 4.93 -9.70
C ARG A 131 1.52 5.27 -8.93
N GLU A 132 1.03 6.51 -9.04
CA GLU A 132 -0.24 6.96 -8.45
C GLU A 132 -1.45 6.22 -9.04
N ASP A 133 -1.50 6.11 -10.37
CA ASP A 133 -2.57 5.39 -11.06
C ASP A 133 -2.53 3.89 -10.71
N TRP A 134 -1.33 3.30 -10.65
CA TRP A 134 -1.14 1.90 -10.27
C TRP A 134 -1.59 1.64 -8.82
N TRP A 135 -1.22 2.52 -7.87
CA TRP A 135 -1.69 2.40 -6.49
C TRP A 135 -3.22 2.47 -6.45
N THR A 136 -3.80 3.50 -7.07
CA THR A 136 -5.25 3.70 -7.08
C THR A 136 -6.01 2.51 -7.66
N ALA A 137 -5.47 1.88 -8.71
CA ALA A 137 -6.06 0.69 -9.32
C ALA A 137 -5.98 -0.58 -8.46
N ASN A 138 -4.97 -0.69 -7.59
CA ASN A 138 -4.67 -1.93 -6.85
C ASN A 138 -4.89 -1.83 -5.32
N ARG A 139 -5.13 -0.63 -4.80
CA ARG A 139 -5.21 -0.36 -3.35
C ARG A 139 -6.24 -1.23 -2.62
N ALA A 140 -7.35 -1.58 -3.27
CA ALA A 140 -8.37 -2.46 -2.71
C ALA A 140 -7.84 -3.88 -2.47
N THR A 141 -7.16 -4.47 -3.45
CA THR A 141 -6.52 -5.79 -3.36
C THR A 141 -5.41 -5.81 -2.30
N ILE A 142 -4.64 -4.72 -2.19
CA ILE A 142 -3.58 -4.58 -1.19
C ILE A 142 -4.17 -4.48 0.22
N TRP A 143 -5.26 -3.73 0.39
CA TRP A 143 -6.00 -3.65 1.65
C TRP A 143 -6.57 -5.01 2.07
N GLU A 144 -7.11 -5.76 1.10
CA GLU A 144 -7.56 -7.13 1.33
C GLU A 144 -6.41 -8.05 1.77
N ALA A 145 -5.23 -7.95 1.17
CA ALA A 145 -4.08 -8.72 1.62
C ALA A 145 -3.67 -8.33 3.06
N LEU A 146 -3.59 -7.03 3.35
CA LEU A 146 -3.21 -6.48 4.65
C LEU A 146 -4.12 -6.92 5.79
N THR A 147 -5.42 -7.03 5.53
CA THR A 147 -6.41 -7.28 6.58
C THR A 147 -6.90 -8.73 6.60
N CYS A 148 -6.28 -9.61 5.81
CA CYS A 148 -6.74 -10.98 5.57
C CYS A 148 -6.98 -11.78 6.85
N ASP A 149 -6.06 -11.68 7.81
CA ASP A 149 -6.09 -12.44 9.07
C ASP A 149 -6.81 -11.70 10.23
N VAL A 150 -7.40 -10.53 9.98
CA VAL A 150 -8.02 -9.70 11.02
C VAL A 150 -9.39 -10.26 11.42
N LYS A 151 -9.61 -10.56 12.70
CA LYS A 151 -10.89 -11.12 13.17
C LYS A 151 -11.79 -10.06 13.82
N GLY A 152 -13.01 -9.87 13.30
CA GLY A 152 -14.10 -9.18 14.01
C GLY A 152 -13.88 -7.69 14.37
N ASN A 153 -12.89 -7.01 13.76
CA ASN A 153 -12.59 -5.63 14.10
C ASN A 153 -13.29 -4.63 13.16
N THR A 154 -13.69 -3.49 13.75
CA THR A 154 -14.37 -2.41 13.04
C THR A 154 -13.51 -1.15 12.92
N TYR A 155 -13.40 -0.55 11.74
CA TYR A 155 -12.76 0.77 11.59
C TYR A 155 -13.58 1.83 12.32
N PHE A 156 -12.92 2.73 13.06
CA PHE A 156 -13.58 3.66 13.98
C PHE A 156 -14.51 4.68 13.31
N ARG A 157 -14.35 4.92 11.99
CA ARG A 157 -15.23 5.82 11.23
C ARG A 157 -16.27 5.01 10.46
N GLY A 158 -17.54 5.42 10.59
CA GLY A 158 -18.64 4.93 9.77
C GLY A 158 -18.45 5.37 8.32
N THR A 159 -17.79 4.55 7.52
CA THR A 159 -17.32 4.87 6.15
C THR A 159 -17.91 3.94 5.11
N CYS A 160 -18.57 2.86 5.55
CA CYS A 160 -19.20 1.89 4.66
C CYS A 160 -20.60 2.37 4.29
N SER A 161 -20.67 3.22 3.27
CA SER A 161 -21.90 3.60 2.57
C SER A 161 -21.59 4.48 1.35
N ASP A 162 -22.47 4.47 0.37
CA ASP A 162 -22.39 5.35 -0.80
C ASP A 162 -22.78 6.82 -0.50
N SER A 163 -23.31 7.10 0.70
CA SER A 163 -23.75 8.44 1.11
C SER A 163 -23.12 8.87 2.43
N GLY A 164 -22.53 10.06 2.49
CA GLY A 164 -21.81 10.55 3.69
C GLY A 164 -22.65 10.71 4.97
N LYS A 165 -23.96 10.44 4.92
CA LYS A 165 -24.89 10.56 6.05
C LYS A 165 -25.29 9.21 6.66
N THR A 166 -25.00 8.08 6.00
CA THR A 166 -25.44 6.73 6.40
C THR A 166 -24.27 5.76 6.57
N GLY A 167 -23.07 6.27 6.76
CA GLY A 167 -21.86 5.46 6.89
C GLY A 167 -21.92 4.50 8.07
N THR A 168 -21.85 3.20 7.77
CA THR A 168 -21.76 2.16 8.79
C THR A 168 -20.31 1.83 9.10
N LEU A 169 -20.06 1.29 10.29
CA LEU A 169 -18.74 0.73 10.63
C LEU A 169 -18.50 -0.50 9.76
N THR A 170 -17.23 -0.83 9.51
CA THR A 170 -16.88 -2.04 8.76
C THR A 170 -17.43 -3.28 9.46
N PRO A 171 -18.19 -4.16 8.80
CA PRO A 171 -18.84 -5.30 9.44
C PRO A 171 -17.83 -6.34 9.98
N SER A 172 -16.69 -6.52 9.30
CA SER A 172 -15.60 -7.40 9.75
C SER A 172 -14.29 -7.07 9.01
N GLN A 173 -13.17 -7.65 9.48
CA GLN A 173 -11.86 -7.56 8.82
C GLN A 173 -11.38 -6.13 8.49
N CYS A 174 -11.88 -5.10 9.17
CA CYS A 174 -11.62 -3.71 8.81
C CYS A 174 -11.95 -3.37 7.34
N ARG A 175 -12.97 -3.98 6.73
CA ARG A 175 -13.38 -3.72 5.33
C ARG A 175 -14.86 -3.41 5.24
N CYS A 176 -15.22 -2.60 4.25
CA CYS A 176 -16.61 -2.49 3.81
C CYS A 176 -16.96 -3.66 2.88
N SER A 177 -18.22 -3.75 2.43
CA SER A 177 -18.64 -4.73 1.42
C SER A 177 -17.73 -4.68 0.19
N ASP A 178 -17.62 -5.80 -0.51
CA ASP A 178 -16.80 -5.94 -1.73
C ASP A 178 -15.32 -5.55 -1.55
N ASN A 179 -14.77 -5.78 -0.36
CA ASN A 179 -13.38 -5.46 0.01
C ASN A 179 -13.04 -3.96 -0.12
N GLN A 180 -14.03 -3.07 -0.11
CA GLN A 180 -13.79 -1.65 -0.19
C GLN A 180 -12.99 -1.15 1.01
N VAL A 181 -11.96 -0.34 0.72
CA VAL A 181 -11.07 0.28 1.71
C VAL A 181 -11.81 1.37 2.47
N PRO A 182 -11.95 1.29 3.81
CA PRO A 182 -12.71 2.25 4.61
C PRO A 182 -11.91 3.54 4.94
N THR A 183 -10.68 3.66 4.48
CA THR A 183 -9.77 4.77 4.80
C THR A 183 -9.26 5.48 3.55
N TYR A 184 -8.90 6.75 3.75
CA TYR A 184 -8.24 7.61 2.78
C TYR A 184 -6.89 8.13 3.30
N PHE A 185 -6.32 7.50 4.34
CA PHE A 185 -5.02 7.89 4.90
C PHE A 185 -3.90 7.83 3.86
N ASP A 186 -3.99 6.94 2.88
CA ASP A 186 -3.10 6.89 1.73
C ASP A 186 -3.19 8.13 0.83
N TYR A 187 -4.20 8.98 0.97
CA TYR A 187 -4.28 10.28 0.28
C TYR A 187 -3.99 11.47 1.21
N VAL A 188 -3.61 11.21 2.47
CA VAL A 188 -3.17 12.24 3.42
C VAL A 188 -1.63 12.31 3.40
N PRO A 189 -1.03 13.51 3.26
CA PRO A 189 0.43 13.67 3.32
C PRO A 189 1.04 13.02 4.56
N GLN A 190 2.17 12.31 4.40
CA GLN A 190 2.79 11.51 5.46
C GLN A 190 3.01 12.28 6.78
N PHE A 191 3.43 13.55 6.69
CA PHE A 191 3.65 14.41 7.86
C PHE A 191 2.38 14.64 8.72
N LEU A 192 1.18 14.46 8.17
CA LEU A 192 -0.10 14.75 8.83
C LEU A 192 -0.80 13.50 9.41
N ARG A 193 -0.23 12.30 9.29
CA ARG A 193 -0.85 11.01 9.68
C ARG A 193 -0.55 10.59 11.13
#